data_AF-A0A4V4HBZ7-F1
#
_entry.id   AF-A0A4V4HBZ7-F1
#
_cell.length_a   1.000
_cell.length_b   1.000
_cell.length_c   1.000
_cell.angle_alpha   90.00
_cell.angle_beta   90.00
_cell.angle_gamma   90.00
#
_symmetry.space_group_name_H-M   'P 1'
#
loop_
_entity.id
_entity.type
_entity.pdbx_description
1 polymer ?
#
loop_
_entity_poly.entity_id
_entity_poly.type
_entity_poly.pdbx_seq_one_letter_code
_entity_poly.pdbx_strand_id
1 'polypeptide(L)'
;MNHFHSLLQQVHGRHPSLELHICWVPSHTGVKDNECTDEAAKAAASRWSSHYRCLLECLCHLFPHSKTAAIHTFKSRLLNEHDQQWALSSRHKTFSELDTLLAHKASRNYLKLIKNLSRKQTSLLVQLRTEHVPLQEYLHCFQKINAPICSWIQIGQI
;
A
#
# COMPACT_ATOMS: atom_id res chain seq x y z
N MET A 1 20.77 -17.41 17.76
CA MET A 1 21.27 -18.08 16.56
C MET A 1 21.49 -19.60 16.73
N ASN A 2 21.01 -20.27 17.80
CA ASN A 2 21.52 -21.61 18.14
C ASN A 2 20.51 -22.77 17.95
N HIS A 3 19.23 -22.49 17.75
CA HIS A 3 18.21 -23.55 17.67
C HIS A 3 18.30 -24.37 16.38
N PHE A 4 18.53 -23.69 15.24
CA PHE A 4 18.68 -24.34 13.94
C PHE A 4 19.86 -25.31 13.90
N HIS A 5 21.04 -24.88 14.35
CA HIS A 5 22.22 -25.74 14.44
C HIS A 5 22.02 -26.91 15.40
N SER A 6 21.31 -26.70 16.52
CA SER A 6 20.97 -27.78 17.45
C SER A 6 20.07 -28.85 16.79
N LEU A 7 19.07 -28.44 16.00
CA LEU A 7 18.22 -29.37 15.27
C LEU A 7 19.01 -30.14 14.19
N LEU A 8 19.90 -29.48 13.47
CA LEU A 8 20.76 -30.14 12.49
C LEU A 8 21.65 -31.21 13.14
N GLN A 9 22.24 -30.91 14.30
CA GLN A 9 23.02 -31.88 15.06
C GLN A 9 22.17 -33.08 15.52
N GLN A 10 20.92 -32.85 15.96
CA GLN A 10 20.02 -33.95 16.33
C GLN A 10 19.67 -34.85 15.14
N VAL A 11 19.40 -34.26 13.97
CA VAL A 11 19.08 -35.00 12.76
C VAL A 11 20.28 -35.82 12.29
N HIS A 12 21.47 -35.22 12.27
CA HIS A 12 22.69 -35.92 11.90
C HIS A 12 23.04 -37.04 12.88
N GLY A 13 22.84 -36.83 14.19
CA GLY A 13 23.03 -37.87 15.21
C GLY A 13 22.06 -39.05 15.08
N ARG A 14 20.82 -38.81 14.64
CA ARG A 14 19.83 -39.87 14.37
C ARG A 14 20.05 -40.56 13.02
N HIS A 15 20.56 -39.84 12.04
CA HIS A 15 20.75 -40.32 10.67
C HIS A 15 22.14 -39.95 10.15
N PRO A 16 23.20 -40.67 10.57
CA PRO A 16 24.58 -40.33 10.23
C PRO A 16 24.90 -40.50 8.73
N SER A 17 24.11 -41.29 8.01
CA SER A 17 24.24 -41.46 6.55
C SER A 17 23.44 -40.43 5.74
N LEU A 18 22.68 -39.55 6.38
CA LEU A 18 21.89 -38.52 5.68
C LEU A 18 22.77 -37.33 5.32
N GLU A 19 22.94 -37.09 4.02
CA GLU A 19 23.59 -35.89 3.49
C GLU A 19 22.54 -34.78 3.27
N LEU A 20 22.73 -33.65 3.95
CA LEU A 20 21.80 -32.50 3.93
C LEU A 20 22.50 -31.30 3.31
N HIS A 21 21.97 -30.83 2.17
CA HIS A 21 22.41 -29.59 1.54
C HIS A 21 21.39 -28.47 1.81
N ILE A 22 21.84 -27.39 2.45
CA ILE A 22 21.02 -26.20 2.70
C ILE A 22 21.45 -25.14 1.70
N CYS A 23 20.53 -24.75 0.83
CA CYS A 23 20.76 -23.69 -0.15
C CYS A 23 19.86 -22.50 0.17
N TRP A 24 20.40 -21.29 0.02
CA TRP A 24 19.59 -20.08 0.04
C TRP A 24 19.02 -19.84 -1.36
N VAL A 25 17.72 -19.60 -1.44
CA VAL A 25 17.01 -19.31 -2.69
C VAL A 25 16.43 -17.90 -2.59
N PRO A 26 16.66 -17.04 -3.60
CA PRO A 26 16.09 -15.69 -3.61
C PRO A 26 14.58 -15.72 -3.79
N SER A 27 13.87 -14.97 -2.94
CA SER A 27 12.41 -14.84 -3.03
C SER A 27 11.98 -14.11 -4.32
N HIS A 28 10.81 -14.47 -4.86
CA HIS A 28 10.14 -13.82 -6.00
C HIS A 28 10.96 -13.74 -7.30
N THR A 29 11.79 -14.76 -7.56
CA THR A 29 12.63 -14.83 -8.76
C THR A 29 12.10 -15.76 -9.86
N GLY A 30 10.89 -16.32 -9.72
CA GLY A 30 10.36 -17.27 -10.72
C GLY A 30 10.78 -18.72 -10.48
N VAL A 31 11.45 -19.04 -9.37
CA VAL A 31 11.84 -20.43 -9.05
C VAL A 31 10.58 -21.21 -8.71
N LYS A 32 10.08 -21.98 -9.69
CA LYS A 32 8.80 -22.69 -9.65
C LYS A 32 8.53 -23.43 -8.33
N ASP A 33 9.51 -24.18 -7.83
CA ASP A 33 9.33 -25.00 -6.61
C ASP A 33 9.27 -24.14 -5.34
N ASN A 34 10.06 -23.06 -5.28
CA ASN A 34 9.98 -22.08 -4.19
C ASN A 34 8.63 -21.35 -4.21
N GLU A 35 8.16 -20.94 -5.38
CA GLU A 35 6.87 -20.26 -5.53
C GLU A 35 5.69 -21.17 -5.22
N CYS A 36 5.73 -22.43 -5.67
CA CYS A 36 4.73 -23.43 -5.33
C CYS A 36 4.68 -23.69 -3.82
N THR A 37 5.84 -23.78 -3.18
CA THR A 37 5.96 -23.94 -1.72
C THR A 37 5.41 -22.71 -0.98
N ASP A 38 5.73 -21.50 -1.44
CA ASP A 38 5.21 -20.25 -0.88
C ASP A 38 3.68 -20.15 -1.01
N GLU A 39 3.12 -20.50 -2.17
CA GLU A 39 1.67 -20.55 -2.37
C GLU A 39 0.98 -21.61 -1.50
N ALA A 40 1.58 -22.80 -1.35
CA ALA A 40 1.06 -23.82 -0.45
C ALA A 40 1.09 -23.36 1.02
N ALA A 41 2.16 -22.67 1.44
CA ALA A 41 2.27 -22.10 2.77
C ALA A 41 1.23 -20.99 3.01
N LYS A 42 1.02 -20.09 2.03
CA LYS A 42 -0.06 -19.08 2.08
C LYS A 42 -1.44 -19.72 2.17
N ALA A 43 -1.71 -20.75 1.36
CA ALA A 43 -2.98 -21.47 1.38
C ALA A 43 -3.23 -22.13 2.75
N ALA A 44 -2.19 -22.74 3.35
CA ALA A 44 -2.26 -23.32 4.68
C ALA A 44 -2.50 -22.26 5.77
N ALA A 45 -1.89 -21.08 5.64
CA ALA A 45 -2.11 -19.96 6.56
C ALA A 45 -3.51 -19.32 6.42
N SER A 46 -4.14 -19.44 5.25
CA SER A 46 -5.43 -18.81 4.93
C SER A 46 -6.65 -19.68 5.24
N ARG A 47 -6.49 -21.01 5.30
CA ARG A 47 -7.56 -21.99 5.54
C ARG A 47 -7.61 -22.40 7.02
N TRP A 48 -8.75 -22.96 7.45
CA TRP A 48 -8.88 -23.52 8.80
C TRP A 48 -7.81 -24.57 9.08
N SER A 49 -7.29 -24.55 10.31
CA SER A 49 -6.23 -25.45 10.75
C SER A 49 -6.62 -26.90 10.51
N SER A 50 -5.67 -27.69 10.02
CA SER A 50 -5.76 -29.15 10.05
C SER A 50 -6.12 -29.63 11.45
N HIS A 51 -6.92 -30.71 11.55
CA HIS A 51 -7.24 -31.33 12.83
C HIS A 51 -5.98 -31.51 13.69
N TYR A 52 -6.08 -31.20 14.99
CA TYR A 52 -4.99 -31.29 15.99
C TYR A 52 -4.15 -32.57 15.89
N ARG A 53 -4.75 -33.69 15.48
CA ARG A 53 -4.07 -34.99 15.31
C ARG A 53 -3.09 -35.06 14.13
N CYS A 54 -3.10 -34.08 13.22
CA CYS A 54 -2.20 -34.01 12.07
C CYS A 54 -1.15 -32.89 12.20
N LEU A 55 -1.13 -32.17 13.32
CA LEU A 55 -0.15 -31.11 13.59
C LEU A 55 0.97 -31.67 14.47
N LEU A 56 2.21 -31.25 14.22
CA LEU A 56 3.29 -31.49 15.18
C LEU A 56 2.93 -30.81 16.50
N GLU A 57 3.29 -31.43 17.62
CA GLU A 57 2.96 -30.95 18.97
C GLU A 57 3.43 -29.50 19.23
N CYS A 58 4.56 -29.10 18.64
CA CYS A 58 5.07 -27.72 18.69
C CYS A 58 4.22 -26.69 17.92
N LEU A 59 3.35 -27.13 17.01
CA LEU A 59 2.42 -26.30 16.23
C LEU A 59 1.02 -26.22 16.86
N CYS A 60 0.79 -26.95 17.96
CA CYS A 60 -0.50 -26.99 18.67
C CYS A 60 -0.68 -25.84 19.68
N HIS A 61 0.35 -25.03 19.91
CA HIS A 61 0.28 -23.87 20.81
C HIS A 61 -0.12 -22.61 20.03
N LEU A 62 -0.86 -21.72 20.71
CA LEU A 62 -1.17 -20.39 20.19
C LEU A 62 0.14 -19.65 19.92
N PHE A 63 0.41 -19.37 18.64
CA PHE A 63 1.54 -18.56 18.27
C PHE A 63 1.32 -17.12 18.75
N PRO A 64 2.37 -16.45 19.24
CA PRO A 64 2.31 -15.02 19.47
C PRO A 64 1.93 -14.31 18.16
N HIS A 65 1.08 -13.29 18.28
CA HIS A 65 0.65 -12.53 17.11
C HIS A 65 1.87 -11.94 16.40
N SER A 66 1.94 -12.15 15.08
CA SER A 66 3.01 -11.55 14.27
C SER A 66 2.91 -10.03 14.37
N LYS A 67 3.99 -9.40 14.88
CA LYS A 67 4.12 -7.94 14.93
C LYS A 67 3.86 -7.30 13.57
N THR A 68 4.40 -7.92 12.51
CA THR A 68 4.23 -7.46 11.13
C THR A 68 2.78 -7.54 10.69
N ALA A 69 2.10 -8.66 10.98
CA ALA A 69 0.69 -8.83 10.66
C ALA A 69 -0.18 -7.79 11.40
N ALA A 70 0.06 -7.57 12.70
CA ALA A 70 -0.65 -6.57 13.49
C ALA A 70 -0.48 -5.15 12.92
N ILE A 71 0.75 -4.77 12.59
CA ILE A 71 1.04 -3.47 11.96
C ILE A 71 0.34 -3.34 10.60
N HIS A 72 0.38 -4.38 9.78
CA HIS A 72 -0.23 -4.35 8.45
C HIS A 72 -1.76 -4.21 8.53
N THR A 73 -2.40 -4.97 9.42
CA THR A 73 -3.84 -4.88 9.67
C THR A 73 -4.23 -3.49 10.17
N PHE A 74 -3.47 -2.93 11.11
CA PHE A 74 -3.73 -1.58 11.62
C PHE A 74 -3.57 -0.51 10.54
N LYS A 75 -2.49 -0.56 9.75
CA LYS A 75 -2.29 0.35 8.60
C LYS A 75 -3.41 0.25 7.58
N SER A 76 -3.85 -0.98 7.27
CA SER A 76 -4.93 -1.22 6.30
C SER A 76 -6.24 -0.61 6.77
N ARG A 77 -6.54 -0.71 8.07
CA ARG A 77 -7.70 -0.07 8.69
C ARG A 77 -7.63 1.46 8.56
N LEU A 78 -6.51 2.06 8.97
CA LEU A 78 -6.31 3.52 8.86
C LEU A 78 -6.45 4.03 7.43
N LEU A 79 -5.94 3.28 6.45
CA LEU A 79 -6.07 3.65 5.05
C LEU A 79 -7.52 3.64 4.58
N ASN A 80 -8.32 2.67 5.02
CA ASN A 80 -9.74 2.60 4.69
C ASN A 80 -10.52 3.75 5.35
N GLU A 81 -10.29 3.99 6.64
CA GLU A 81 -10.90 5.13 7.37
C GLU A 81 -10.57 6.47 6.71
N HIS A 82 -9.31 6.67 6.31
CA HIS A 82 -8.89 7.86 5.57
C HIS A 82 -9.61 7.99 4.22
N ASP A 83 -9.73 6.92 3.45
CA ASP A 83 -10.41 6.96 2.15
C ASP A 83 -11.91 7.27 2.32
N GLN A 84 -12.55 6.75 3.37
CA GLN A 84 -13.94 7.09 3.73
C GLN A 84 -14.08 8.56 4.13
N GLN A 85 -13.21 9.06 5.01
CA GLN A 85 -13.22 10.47 5.43
C GLN A 85 -12.95 11.40 4.25
N TRP A 86 -12.03 11.03 3.35
CA TRP A 86 -11.77 11.78 2.13
C TRP A 86 -13.02 11.87 1.28
N ALA A 87 -13.69 10.74 1.00
CA ALA A 87 -14.91 10.70 0.20
C ALA A 87 -16.05 11.57 0.74
N LEU A 88 -16.16 11.71 2.08
CA LEU A 88 -17.15 12.56 2.72
C LEU A 88 -16.83 14.06 2.66
N SER A 89 -15.59 14.43 2.37
CA SER A 89 -15.17 15.83 2.36
C SER A 89 -15.71 16.58 1.14
N SER A 90 -16.09 17.85 1.30
CA SER A 90 -16.52 18.70 0.17
C SER A 90 -15.45 18.81 -0.92
N ARG A 91 -14.17 18.73 -0.52
CA ARG A 91 -13.00 18.78 -1.43
C ARG A 91 -12.92 17.57 -2.35
N HIS A 92 -13.45 16.42 -1.93
CA HIS A 92 -13.47 15.22 -2.76
C HIS A 92 -14.27 15.42 -4.04
N LYS A 93 -15.40 16.14 -3.98
CA LYS A 93 -16.21 16.44 -5.17
C LYS A 93 -15.39 17.18 -6.21
N THR A 94 -14.81 18.32 -5.83
CA THR A 94 -13.94 19.12 -6.69
C THR A 94 -12.76 18.33 -7.23
N PHE A 95 -12.07 17.55 -6.39
CA PHE A 95 -10.92 16.74 -6.82
C PHE A 95 -11.31 15.53 -7.69
N SER A 96 -12.50 14.96 -7.49
CA SER A 96 -12.97 13.80 -8.26
C SER A 96 -13.30 14.15 -9.70
N GLU A 97 -13.76 15.38 -9.96
CA GLU A 97 -14.01 15.92 -11.30
C GLU A 97 -12.68 16.15 -12.04
N LEU A 98 -11.66 16.64 -11.33
CA LEU A 98 -10.35 16.98 -11.88
C LEU A 98 -9.43 15.77 -12.09
N ASP A 99 -9.52 14.75 -11.22
CA ASP A 99 -8.65 13.57 -11.23
C ASP A 99 -9.49 12.28 -11.25
N THR A 100 -10.26 12.15 -12.34
CA THR A 100 -11.30 11.14 -12.56
C THR A 100 -10.78 9.70 -12.53
N LEU A 101 -9.51 9.48 -12.88
CA LEU A 101 -8.91 8.14 -12.89
C LEU A 101 -8.64 7.57 -11.48
N LEU A 102 -8.70 8.41 -10.44
CA LEU A 102 -8.07 8.09 -9.15
C LEU A 102 -8.84 8.55 -7.92
N ALA A 103 -10.09 9.01 -8.01
CA ALA A 103 -10.80 9.69 -6.90
C ALA A 103 -10.64 9.06 -5.48
N HIS A 104 -10.65 7.73 -5.36
CA HIS A 104 -10.46 7.00 -4.08
C HIS A 104 -9.00 6.90 -3.60
N LYS A 105 -8.01 7.10 -4.48
CA LYS A 105 -6.57 7.15 -4.15
C LYS A 105 -5.93 8.51 -4.45
N ALA A 106 -6.72 9.48 -4.91
CA ALA A 106 -6.26 10.77 -5.42
C ALA A 106 -5.47 11.53 -4.36
N SER A 107 -5.95 11.52 -3.11
CA SER A 107 -5.22 12.10 -1.97
C SER A 107 -3.84 11.46 -1.76
N ARG A 108 -3.72 10.14 -1.82
CA ARG A 108 -2.44 9.43 -1.65
C ARG A 108 -1.49 9.65 -2.82
N ASN A 109 -1.99 9.62 -4.04
CA ASN A 109 -1.18 9.87 -5.24
C ASN A 109 -0.74 11.33 -5.32
N TYR A 110 -1.61 12.25 -4.90
CA TYR A 110 -1.28 13.65 -4.70
C TYR A 110 -0.16 13.80 -3.68
N LEU A 111 -0.25 13.16 -2.51
CA LEU A 111 0.81 13.17 -1.50
C LEU A 111 2.15 12.61 -2.04
N LYS A 112 2.10 11.58 -2.89
CA LYS A 112 3.31 11.07 -3.58
C LYS A 112 3.88 12.09 -4.57
N LEU A 113 3.03 12.73 -5.35
CA LEU A 113 3.43 13.75 -6.32
C LEU A 113 4.11 14.94 -5.65
N ILE A 114 3.56 15.40 -4.52
CA ILE A 114 4.09 16.57 -3.81
C ILE A 114 5.23 16.25 -2.84
N LYS A 115 5.59 14.97 -2.68
CA LYS A 115 6.60 14.50 -1.71
C LYS A 115 7.94 15.24 -1.85
N ASN A 116 8.35 15.53 -3.08
CA ASN A 116 9.61 16.19 -3.40
C ASN A 116 9.43 17.67 -3.78
N LEU A 117 8.22 18.22 -3.66
CA LEU A 117 7.94 19.60 -3.98
C LEU A 117 8.09 20.48 -2.73
N SER A 118 8.65 21.67 -2.92
CA SER A 118 8.65 22.69 -1.87
C SER A 118 7.21 23.14 -1.58
N ARG A 119 6.98 23.70 -0.38
CA ARG A 119 5.68 24.23 0.01
C ARG A 119 5.11 25.23 -1.00
N LYS A 120 5.96 26.07 -1.62
CA LYS A 120 5.55 27.04 -2.64
C LYS A 120 5.05 26.34 -3.91
N GLN A 121 5.79 25.35 -4.40
CA GLN A 121 5.42 24.58 -5.59
C GLN A 121 4.15 23.77 -5.37
N THR A 122 4.00 23.16 -4.20
CA THR A 122 2.78 22.45 -3.80
C THR A 122 1.58 23.40 -3.78
N SER A 123 1.72 24.60 -3.20
CA SER A 123 0.66 25.60 -3.18
C SER A 123 0.24 26.02 -4.59
N LEU A 124 1.22 26.31 -5.46
CA LEU A 124 0.97 26.68 -6.85
C LEU A 124 0.28 25.53 -7.61
N LEU A 125 0.72 24.29 -7.41
CA LEU A 125 0.12 23.11 -8.02
C LEU A 125 -1.33 22.91 -7.58
N VAL A 126 -1.66 23.11 -6.29
CA VAL A 126 -3.06 23.10 -5.83
C VAL A 126 -3.83 24.17 -6.55
N GLN A 127 -3.35 25.41 -6.55
CA GLN A 127 -4.05 26.53 -7.18
C GLN A 127 -4.28 26.29 -8.67
N LEU A 128 -3.31 25.71 -9.38
CA LEU A 128 -3.45 25.36 -10.80
C LEU A 128 -4.49 24.26 -11.00
N ARG A 129 -4.49 23.24 -10.14
CA ARG A 129 -5.44 22.12 -10.23
C ARG A 129 -6.84 22.51 -9.85
N THR A 130 -7.01 23.38 -8.84
CA THR A 130 -8.32 23.85 -8.39
C THR A 130 -8.77 25.10 -9.14
N GLU A 131 -8.05 25.52 -10.19
CA GLU A 131 -8.36 26.72 -10.98
C GLU A 131 -8.42 28.02 -10.15
N HIS A 132 -7.72 28.07 -9.02
CA HIS A 132 -7.60 29.25 -8.16
C HIS A 132 -6.43 30.18 -8.58
N VAL A 133 -5.65 29.82 -9.60
CA VAL A 133 -4.72 30.76 -10.24
C VAL A 133 -5.53 31.69 -11.15
N PRO A 134 -5.29 33.02 -11.14
CA PRO A 134 -5.91 33.96 -12.07
C PRO A 134 -5.33 33.80 -13.49
N LEU A 135 -5.37 32.58 -14.02
CA LEU A 135 -4.84 32.24 -15.33
C LEU A 135 -5.61 32.96 -16.43
N GLN A 136 -6.93 33.08 -16.29
CA GLN A 136 -7.77 33.87 -17.17
C GLN A 136 -7.29 35.34 -17.23
N GLU A 137 -7.11 35.97 -16.06
CA GLU A 137 -6.68 37.36 -15.97
C GLU A 137 -5.29 37.55 -16.62
N TYR A 138 -4.36 36.63 -16.34
CA TYR A 138 -3.04 36.60 -16.97
C TYR A 138 -3.13 36.46 -18.50
N LEU A 139 -3.90 35.50 -19.02
CA LEU A 139 -4.06 35.27 -20.45
C LEU A 139 -4.77 36.44 -21.16
N HIS A 140 -5.69 37.12 -20.47
CA HIS A 140 -6.37 38.31 -20.94
C HIS A 140 -5.38 39.48 -21.08
N CYS A 141 -4.44 39.66 -20.14
CA CYS A 141 -3.37 40.66 -20.29
C CYS A 141 -2.54 40.48 -21.57
N PHE A 142 -2.33 39.25 -22.03
CA PHE A 142 -1.63 38.93 -23.28
C PHE A 142 -2.54 38.81 -24.50
N GLN A 143 -3.81 39.22 -24.38
CA GLN A 143 -4.82 39.20 -25.45
C GLN A 143 -5.02 37.81 -26.06
N LYS A 144 -4.80 36.74 -25.28
CA LYS A 144 -5.02 35.36 -25.72
C LYS A 144 -6.46 34.90 -25.53
N ILE A 145 -7.20 35.60 -24.67
CA ILE A 145 -8.61 35.37 -24.40
C ILE A 145 -9.34 36.71 -24.23
N ASN A 146 -10.64 36.72 -24.51
CA ASN A 146 -11.44 37.95 -24.58
C ASN A 146 -12.00 38.43 -23.22
N ALA A 147 -11.96 37.59 -22.19
CA ALA A 147 -12.51 37.93 -20.87
C ALA A 147 -11.55 37.50 -19.75
N PRO A 148 -11.34 38.35 -18.73
CA PRO A 148 -10.44 38.07 -17.60
C PRO A 148 -11.08 37.19 -16.51
N ILE A 149 -12.35 36.80 -16.65
CA ILE A 149 -13.11 36.07 -15.63
C ILE A 149 -13.41 34.65 -16.12
N CYS A 150 -13.11 33.65 -15.28
CA CYS A 150 -13.44 32.25 -15.56
C CYS A 150 -14.95 32.01 -15.36
N SER A 151 -15.62 31.42 -16.35
CA SER A 151 -17.06 31.13 -16.34
C SER A 151 -17.49 30.14 -15.24
N TRP A 152 -16.56 29.43 -14.62
CA TRP A 152 -16.81 28.42 -13.58
C TRP A 152 -16.93 29.01 -12.16
N ILE A 153 -16.49 30.26 -11.93
CA ILE A 153 -16.50 30.89 -10.60
C ILE A 153 -17.92 31.32 -10.16
N GLN A 154 -18.89 31.38 -11.09
CA GLN A 154 -20.26 31.85 -10.79
C GLN A 154 -21.13 30.85 -10.01
N ILE A 155 -20.70 29.60 -9.78
CA ILE A 155 -21.53 28.56 -9.16
C ILE A 155 -21.32 28.46 -7.62
N GLY A 156 -20.43 29.26 -7.04
CA GLY A 156 -20.03 29.16 -5.63
C GLY A 156 -20.64 30.15 -4.62
N GLN A 157 -21.64 30.95 -4.98
CA GLN A 157 -22.33 31.86 -4.05
C GLN A 157 -23.78 31.43 -3.79
N ILE A 158 -23.95 30.40 -2.93
CA ILE A 158 -25.14 30.19 -2.09
C ILE A 158 -24.66 29.67 -0.74
#